data_AF-E4NV39-F1
#
_entry.id   AF-E4NV39-F1
#
_cell.length_a   1.000
_cell.length_b   1.000
_cell.length_c   1.000
_cell.angle_alpha   90.00
_cell.angle_beta   90.00
_cell.angle_gamma   90.00
#
_symmetry.space_group_name_H-M   'P 1'
#
loop_
_entity.id
_entity.type
_entity.pdbx_description
1 polymer ?
#
loop_
_entity_poly.entity_id
_entity_poly.type
_entity_poly.pdbx_seq_one_letter_code
_entity_poly.pdbx_strand_id
1 'polypeptide(L)'
;MSSRRATEATNGRLDATIASLSNRSPIAIRPLAGVLALVPILGTLLYRIGNNVPGSLSASVTELVTVVLPFVAVGPAFAGLLLAAATDRPGERVGLAFVGGFGLIALAARGAWYPAAGGVVFGGLFVTGSIAVRSWRSDRLEGVRYPVVAAVLVVAVVASIVATAGISPATFRPLGSSVALFGIGLTPVLVGTDRLSLAAGVVAGALALNAAITLPFVTGAVLLVGGGVVGAPIALVVFAVGGGVAGLIAALRRGQFDRACGAGVLLAAGVPAVLLQALGVFVALALLADEPGGDAL
;
A
#
# COMPACT_ATOMS: atom_id res chain seq x y z
N MET A 1 -1.58 -56.38 15.19
CA MET A 1 -1.80 -55.17 16.01
C MET A 1 -0.73 -54.06 15.80
N SER A 2 0.09 -54.05 14.74
CA SER A 2 1.20 -53.09 14.62
C SER A 2 1.01 -51.92 13.65
N SER A 3 0.18 -52.04 12.61
CA SER A 3 0.09 -50.98 11.58
C SER A 3 -0.75 -49.77 12.01
N ARG A 4 -1.86 -49.97 12.73
CA ARG A 4 -2.79 -48.89 13.14
C ARG A 4 -2.18 -47.91 14.16
N ARG A 5 -1.37 -48.43 15.09
CA ARG A 5 -0.64 -47.62 16.07
C ARG A 5 0.51 -46.82 15.44
N ALA A 6 1.13 -47.34 14.39
CA ALA A 6 2.17 -46.64 13.66
C ALA A 6 1.61 -45.45 12.87
N THR A 7 0.43 -45.59 12.25
CA THR A 7 -0.26 -44.47 11.59
C THR A 7 -0.77 -43.42 12.56
N GLU A 8 -1.34 -43.80 13.71
CA GLU A 8 -1.75 -42.85 14.75
C GLU A 8 -0.57 -42.06 15.34
N ALA A 9 0.57 -42.72 15.58
CA ALA A 9 1.77 -42.05 16.06
C ALA A 9 2.40 -41.11 15.02
N THR A 10 2.27 -41.43 13.74
CA THR A 10 2.78 -40.60 12.63
C THR A 10 1.88 -39.40 12.40
N ASN A 11 0.55 -39.58 12.43
CA ASN A 11 -0.42 -38.48 12.33
C ASN A 11 -0.33 -37.54 13.53
N GLY A 12 -0.22 -38.07 14.76
CA GLY A 12 -0.04 -37.25 15.95
C GLY A 12 1.28 -36.47 15.95
N ARG A 13 2.36 -37.02 15.36
CA ARG A 13 3.62 -36.30 15.14
C ARG A 13 3.50 -35.24 14.06
N LEU A 14 2.77 -35.50 12.97
CA LEU A 14 2.50 -34.52 11.92
C LEU A 14 1.65 -33.36 12.45
N ASP A 15 0.58 -33.65 13.18
CA ASP A 15 -0.28 -32.63 13.79
C ASP A 15 0.47 -31.84 14.86
N ALA A 16 1.31 -32.49 15.67
CA ALA A 16 2.20 -31.81 16.61
C ALA A 16 3.28 -31.00 15.90
N THR A 17 3.77 -31.45 14.74
CA THR A 17 4.76 -30.71 13.93
C THR A 17 4.10 -29.50 13.27
N ILE A 18 2.89 -29.65 12.72
CA ILE A 18 2.07 -28.57 12.14
C ILE A 18 1.68 -27.55 13.22
N ALA A 19 1.24 -28.02 14.39
CA ALA A 19 0.99 -27.17 15.56
C ALA A 19 2.28 -26.51 16.05
N SER A 20 3.41 -27.21 16.05
CA SER A 20 4.71 -26.62 16.42
C SER A 20 5.22 -25.65 15.38
N LEU A 21 4.95 -25.83 14.08
CA LEU A 21 5.30 -24.88 13.02
C LEU A 21 4.39 -23.65 13.10
N SER A 22 3.12 -23.84 13.44
CA SER A 22 2.18 -22.77 13.76
C SER A 22 2.56 -22.00 15.03
N ASN A 23 3.25 -22.63 16.00
CA ASN A 23 3.66 -22.02 17.27
C ASN A 23 5.12 -21.52 17.30
N ARG A 24 6.04 -22.06 16.50
CA ARG A 24 7.50 -21.82 16.60
C ARG A 24 8.03 -20.79 15.63
N SER A 25 7.20 -20.19 14.80
CA SER A 25 7.56 -18.97 14.09
C SER A 25 6.28 -18.21 13.77
N PRO A 26 5.91 -17.19 14.55
CA PRO A 26 5.12 -16.12 14.00
C PRO A 26 6.02 -15.45 12.97
N ILE A 27 6.10 -15.99 11.75
CA ILE A 27 6.44 -15.15 10.61
C ILE A 27 5.42 -14.04 10.72
N ALA A 28 5.86 -12.85 11.09
CA ALA A 28 4.97 -11.73 11.28
C ALA A 28 4.32 -11.49 9.90
N ILE A 29 3.08 -12.00 9.74
CA ILE A 29 2.41 -12.10 8.44
C ILE A 29 2.21 -10.69 7.87
N ARG A 30 1.98 -9.72 8.74
CA ARG A 30 1.78 -8.30 8.39
C ARG A 30 3.07 -7.66 7.84
N PRO A 31 4.26 -7.75 8.48
CA PRO A 31 5.52 -7.37 7.87
C PRO A 31 5.81 -8.05 6.55
N LEU A 32 5.56 -9.37 6.46
CA LEU A 32 5.77 -10.12 5.22
C LEU A 32 4.87 -9.58 4.10
N ALA A 33 3.57 -9.39 4.37
CA ALA A 33 2.63 -8.78 3.44
C ALA A 33 3.07 -7.35 3.06
N GLY A 34 3.56 -6.58 4.04
CA GLY A 34 4.15 -5.26 3.83
C GLY A 34 5.31 -5.27 2.84
N VAL A 35 6.27 -6.18 3.01
CA VAL A 35 7.42 -6.34 2.10
C VAL A 35 6.95 -6.80 0.71
N LEU A 36 6.03 -7.76 0.64
CA LEU A 36 5.46 -8.27 -0.60
C LEU A 36 4.74 -7.18 -1.42
N ALA A 37 4.10 -6.22 -0.75
CA ALA A 37 3.52 -5.05 -1.41
C ALA A 37 4.58 -3.99 -1.75
N LEU A 38 5.49 -3.69 -0.82
CA LEU A 38 6.42 -2.57 -0.92
C LEU A 38 7.45 -2.77 -2.02
N VAL A 39 8.11 -3.93 -2.07
CA VAL A 39 9.20 -4.20 -3.01
C VAL A 39 8.79 -3.98 -4.47
N PRO A 40 7.69 -4.57 -4.99
CA PRO A 40 7.30 -4.37 -6.38
C PRO A 40 6.84 -2.94 -6.68
N ILE A 41 6.11 -2.30 -5.77
CA ILE A 41 5.62 -0.94 -5.96
C ILE A 41 6.79 0.05 -5.96
N LEU A 42 7.69 -0.07 -4.98
CA LEU A 42 8.90 0.76 -4.90
C LEU A 42 9.83 0.51 -6.07
N GLY A 43 10.04 -0.75 -6.47
CA GLY A 43 10.84 -1.09 -7.64
C GLY A 43 10.30 -0.47 -8.92
N THR A 44 8.97 -0.47 -9.10
CA THR A 44 8.32 0.17 -10.24
C THR A 44 8.47 1.69 -10.21
N LEU A 45 8.32 2.31 -9.04
CA LEU A 45 8.54 3.74 -8.87
C LEU A 45 9.99 4.10 -9.21
N LEU A 46 10.97 3.40 -8.65
CA LEU A 46 12.39 3.65 -8.88
C LEU A 46 12.79 3.45 -10.35
N TYR A 47 12.28 2.40 -10.99
CA TYR A 47 12.49 2.18 -12.43
C TYR A 47 11.94 3.35 -13.25
N ARG A 48 10.71 3.78 -12.97
CA ARG A 48 10.09 4.92 -13.66
C ARG A 48 10.86 6.21 -13.44
N ILE A 49 11.37 6.45 -12.23
CA ILE A 49 12.23 7.60 -11.96
C ILE A 49 13.50 7.50 -12.80
N GLY A 50 14.23 6.40 -12.69
CA GLY A 50 15.50 6.21 -13.40
C GLY A 50 15.37 6.32 -14.92
N ASN A 51 14.28 5.80 -15.50
CA ASN A 51 14.02 5.87 -16.93
C ASN A 51 13.61 7.26 -17.43
N ASN A 52 13.30 8.20 -16.53
CA ASN A 52 12.85 9.56 -16.87
C ASN A 52 13.83 10.65 -16.41
N VAL A 53 14.96 10.28 -15.81
CA VAL A 53 16.07 11.19 -15.48
C VAL A 53 17.09 11.18 -16.63
N PRO A 54 17.84 12.26 -16.88
CA PRO A 54 18.91 12.26 -17.87
C PRO A 54 19.94 11.16 -17.60
N GLY A 55 20.29 10.41 -18.65
CA GLY A 55 21.11 9.20 -18.56
C GLY A 55 20.23 7.96 -18.71
N SER A 56 20.40 7.23 -19.81
CA SER A 56 19.64 6.00 -20.04
C SER A 56 20.01 4.93 -19.00
N LEU A 57 19.02 4.17 -18.54
CA LEU A 57 19.28 2.94 -17.81
C LEU A 57 20.05 1.96 -18.71
N SER A 58 20.90 1.13 -18.10
CA SER A 58 21.62 0.09 -18.82
C SER A 58 20.64 -0.88 -19.51
N ALA A 59 21.00 -1.39 -20.69
CA ALA A 59 20.16 -2.31 -21.46
C ALA A 59 19.70 -3.53 -20.63
N SER A 60 20.58 -4.08 -19.80
CA SER A 60 20.28 -5.24 -18.93
C SER A 60 19.16 -4.96 -17.91
N VAL A 61 19.09 -3.74 -17.38
CA VAL A 61 18.01 -3.33 -16.47
C VAL A 61 16.68 -3.23 -17.23
N THR A 62 16.69 -2.61 -18.40
CA THR A 62 15.49 -2.46 -19.24
C THR A 62 14.94 -3.82 -19.69
N GLU A 63 15.82 -4.75 -20.06
CA GLU A 63 15.46 -6.12 -20.45
C GLU A 63 14.84 -6.89 -19.27
N LEU A 64 15.48 -6.86 -18.11
CA LEU A 64 14.96 -7.46 -16.88
C LEU A 64 13.58 -6.90 -16.52
N VAL A 65 13.41 -5.57 -16.55
CA VAL A 65 12.13 -4.94 -16.21
C VAL A 65 11.05 -5.31 -17.22
N THR A 66 11.37 -5.42 -18.51
CA THR A 66 10.40 -5.85 -19.53
C THR A 66 9.80 -7.23 -19.21
N VAL A 67 10.61 -8.13 -18.65
CA VAL A 67 10.17 -9.46 -18.20
C VAL A 67 9.38 -9.40 -16.88
N VAL A 68 9.80 -8.58 -15.92
CA VAL A 68 9.24 -8.57 -14.56
C VAL A 68 8.00 -7.67 -14.41
N LEU A 69 7.91 -6.56 -15.14
CA LEU A 69 6.86 -5.55 -14.99
C LEU A 69 5.43 -6.11 -15.07
N PRO A 70 5.11 -7.08 -15.95
CA PRO A 70 3.78 -7.71 -15.98
C PRO A 70 3.39 -8.39 -14.66
N PHE A 71 4.36 -8.83 -13.86
CA PHE A 71 4.12 -9.58 -12.64
C PHE A 71 4.17 -8.71 -11.37
N VAL A 72 4.43 -7.42 -11.49
CA VAL A 72 4.59 -6.53 -10.33
C VAL A 72 3.32 -6.47 -9.46
N ALA A 73 2.13 -6.60 -10.05
CA ALA A 73 0.88 -6.61 -9.28
C ALA A 73 0.68 -7.87 -8.44
N VAL A 74 1.45 -8.94 -8.70
CA VAL A 74 1.41 -10.18 -7.92
C VAL A 74 1.71 -9.91 -6.45
N GLY A 75 2.77 -9.14 -6.15
CA GLY A 75 3.17 -8.88 -4.76
C GLY A 75 2.09 -8.22 -3.89
N PRO A 76 1.54 -7.03 -4.24
CA PRO A 76 0.48 -6.42 -3.45
C PRO A 76 -0.82 -7.23 -3.47
N ALA A 77 -1.12 -7.98 -4.54
CA ALA A 77 -2.27 -8.87 -4.55
C ALA A 77 -2.12 -10.03 -3.54
N PHE A 78 -0.96 -10.69 -3.51
CA PHE A 78 -0.65 -11.71 -2.52
C PHE A 78 -0.57 -11.14 -1.09
N ALA A 79 -0.06 -9.91 -0.93
CA ALA A 79 -0.10 -9.22 0.36
C ALA A 79 -1.54 -9.07 0.87
N GLY A 80 -2.48 -8.67 0.01
CA GLY A 80 -3.90 -8.63 0.34
C GLY A 80 -4.45 -10.00 0.75
N LEU A 81 -4.13 -11.06 0.01
CA LEU A 81 -4.56 -12.43 0.34
C LEU A 81 -3.96 -12.95 1.66
N LEU A 82 -2.69 -12.64 1.94
CA LEU A 82 -2.04 -13.00 3.21
C LEU A 82 -2.68 -12.29 4.39
N LEU A 83 -2.97 -10.99 4.25
CA LEU A 83 -3.69 -10.23 5.28
C LEU A 83 -5.13 -10.76 5.46
N ALA A 84 -5.79 -11.17 4.38
CA ALA A 84 -7.10 -11.81 4.45
C ALA A 84 -7.05 -13.13 5.23
N ALA A 85 -6.03 -13.95 4.99
CA ALA A 85 -5.84 -15.21 5.70
C ALA A 85 -5.50 -15.01 7.19
N ALA A 86 -4.83 -13.91 7.53
CA ALA A 86 -4.39 -13.60 8.89
C ALA A 86 -5.45 -12.91 9.76
N THR A 87 -6.40 -12.18 9.18
CA THR A 87 -7.43 -11.47 9.97
C THR A 87 -8.56 -12.41 10.37
N ASP A 88 -8.94 -12.40 11.65
CA ASP A 88 -10.10 -13.14 12.18
C ASP A 88 -11.44 -12.45 11.89
N ARG A 89 -11.40 -11.21 11.39
CA ARG A 89 -12.60 -10.41 11.18
C ARG A 89 -13.18 -10.68 9.80
N PRO A 90 -14.45 -11.09 9.69
CA PRO A 90 -15.04 -11.49 8.42
C PRO A 90 -15.09 -10.33 7.41
N GLY A 91 -15.35 -9.10 7.88
CA GLY A 91 -15.40 -7.90 7.04
C GLY A 91 -14.05 -7.60 6.37
N GLU A 92 -12.99 -7.57 7.17
CA GLU A 92 -11.62 -7.34 6.71
C GLU A 92 -11.16 -8.47 5.80
N ARG A 93 -11.43 -9.73 6.18
CA ARG A 93 -11.09 -10.94 5.42
C ARG A 93 -11.68 -10.90 4.01
N VAL A 94 -12.98 -10.63 3.89
CA VAL A 94 -13.66 -10.58 2.60
C VAL A 94 -13.12 -9.41 1.76
N GLY A 95 -12.99 -8.22 2.35
CA GLY A 95 -12.50 -7.05 1.60
C GLY A 95 -11.08 -7.27 1.06
N LEU A 96 -10.18 -7.80 1.89
CA LEU A 96 -8.80 -8.12 1.51
C LEU A 96 -8.71 -9.27 0.51
N ALA A 97 -9.58 -10.28 0.63
CA ALA A 97 -9.67 -11.37 -0.34
C ALA A 97 -10.14 -10.87 -1.72
N PHE A 98 -11.08 -9.92 -1.75
CA PHE A 98 -11.50 -9.25 -2.98
C PHE A 98 -10.36 -8.42 -3.59
N VAL A 99 -9.70 -7.57 -2.80
CA VAL A 99 -8.56 -6.76 -3.26
C VAL A 99 -7.47 -7.65 -3.85
N GLY A 100 -7.06 -8.69 -3.14
CA GLY A 100 -6.03 -9.62 -3.60
C GLY A 100 -6.47 -10.46 -4.80
N GLY A 101 -7.64 -11.10 -4.73
CA GLY A 101 -8.16 -11.97 -5.78
C GLY A 101 -8.41 -11.23 -7.10
N PHE A 102 -9.11 -10.10 -7.06
CA PHE A 102 -9.34 -9.29 -8.26
C PHE A 102 -8.07 -8.60 -8.76
N GLY A 103 -7.11 -8.30 -7.87
CA GLY A 103 -5.77 -7.88 -8.26
C GLY A 103 -5.04 -8.93 -9.11
N LEU A 104 -5.17 -10.22 -8.79
CA LEU A 104 -4.64 -11.31 -9.62
C LEU A 104 -5.43 -11.51 -10.92
N ILE A 105 -6.76 -11.36 -10.89
CA ILE A 105 -7.60 -11.44 -12.10
C ILE A 105 -7.19 -10.40 -13.14
N ALA A 106 -6.79 -9.20 -12.70
CA ALA A 106 -6.27 -8.15 -13.59
C ALA A 106 -5.07 -8.59 -14.42
N LEU A 107 -4.29 -9.56 -13.93
CA LEU A 107 -3.14 -10.14 -14.61
C LEU A 107 -3.52 -11.27 -15.55
N ALA A 108 -4.56 -12.04 -15.22
CA ALA A 108 -4.95 -13.23 -15.95
C ALA A 108 -5.56 -12.91 -17.33
N ALA A 109 -6.28 -11.79 -17.45
CA ALA A 109 -6.96 -11.43 -18.69
C ALA A 109 -6.98 -9.91 -18.93
N ARG A 110 -6.44 -9.49 -20.10
CA ARG A 110 -6.47 -8.07 -20.52
C ARG A 110 -7.89 -7.50 -20.62
N GLY A 111 -8.88 -8.34 -20.95
CA GLY A 111 -10.29 -7.95 -21.01
C GLY A 111 -10.98 -7.84 -19.64
N ALA A 112 -10.33 -8.32 -18.56
CA ALA A 112 -10.91 -8.31 -17.22
C ALA A 112 -10.59 -7.04 -16.42
N TRP A 113 -10.15 -5.96 -17.09
CA TRP A 113 -9.80 -4.71 -16.40
C TRP A 113 -10.98 -4.14 -15.60
N TYR A 114 -12.17 -4.04 -16.21
CA TYR A 114 -13.37 -3.52 -15.54
C TYR A 114 -13.80 -4.36 -14.32
N PRO A 115 -13.97 -5.69 -14.42
CA PRO A 115 -14.31 -6.49 -13.25
C PRO A 115 -13.21 -6.49 -12.19
N ALA A 116 -11.93 -6.45 -12.58
CA ALA A 116 -10.83 -6.33 -11.64
C ALA A 116 -10.83 -4.99 -10.90
N ALA A 117 -10.98 -3.87 -11.62
CA ALA A 117 -11.07 -2.55 -11.03
C ALA A 117 -12.28 -2.42 -10.09
N GLY A 118 -13.45 -2.92 -10.53
CA GLY A 118 -14.64 -2.99 -9.69
C GLY A 118 -14.39 -3.80 -8.42
N GLY A 119 -13.90 -5.02 -8.54
CA GLY A 119 -13.65 -5.91 -7.41
C GLY A 119 -12.62 -5.34 -6.42
N VAL A 120 -11.54 -4.71 -6.90
CA VAL A 120 -10.55 -4.05 -6.05
C VAL A 120 -11.12 -2.84 -5.33
N VAL A 121 -11.90 -1.99 -6.01
CA VAL A 121 -12.53 -0.82 -5.40
C VAL A 121 -13.60 -1.23 -4.38
N PHE A 122 -14.47 -2.18 -4.71
CA PHE A 122 -15.48 -2.70 -3.78
C PHE A 122 -14.85 -3.40 -2.58
N GLY A 123 -13.86 -4.27 -2.81
CA GLY A 123 -13.12 -4.93 -1.74
C GLY A 123 -12.39 -3.93 -0.84
N GLY A 124 -11.75 -2.93 -1.45
CA GLY A 124 -11.05 -1.84 -0.79
C GLY A 124 -11.97 -0.97 0.06
N LEU A 125 -13.12 -0.56 -0.48
CA LEU A 125 -14.20 0.13 0.26
C LEU A 125 -14.70 -0.71 1.44
N PHE A 126 -14.86 -2.01 1.23
CA PHE A 126 -15.38 -2.92 2.26
C PHE A 126 -14.39 -3.12 3.41
N VAL A 127 -13.11 -3.39 3.11
CA VAL A 127 -12.07 -3.50 4.17
C VAL A 127 -11.90 -2.17 4.90
N THR A 128 -11.73 -1.06 4.18
CA THR A 128 -11.53 0.26 4.81
C THR A 128 -12.75 0.69 5.61
N GLY A 129 -13.96 0.47 5.10
CA GLY A 129 -15.21 0.75 5.79
C GLY A 129 -15.40 -0.10 7.05
N SER A 130 -15.07 -1.39 6.99
CA SER A 130 -15.15 -2.28 8.16
C SER A 130 -14.21 -1.85 9.29
N ILE A 131 -12.97 -1.45 8.92
CA ILE A 131 -11.99 -0.92 9.87
C ILE A 131 -12.44 0.45 10.39
N ALA A 132 -12.95 1.33 9.52
CA ALA A 132 -13.43 2.66 9.86
C ALA A 132 -14.57 2.63 10.88
N VAL A 133 -15.58 1.78 10.67
CA VAL A 133 -16.71 1.59 11.59
C VAL A 133 -16.22 1.08 12.95
N ARG A 134 -15.26 0.16 12.95
CA ARG A 134 -14.63 -0.37 14.17
C ARG A 134 -13.88 0.74 14.92
N SER A 135 -13.04 1.50 14.23
CA SER A 135 -12.27 2.60 14.81
C SER A 135 -13.17 3.70 15.39
N TRP A 136 -14.29 4.01 14.72
CA TRP A 136 -15.23 5.03 15.18
C TRP A 136 -16.00 4.61 16.45
N ARG A 137 -16.23 3.31 16.67
CA ARG A 137 -16.86 2.82 17.91
C ARG A 137 -15.94 2.89 19.14
N SER A 138 -14.65 3.19 18.97
CA SER A 138 -13.75 3.44 20.08
C SER A 138 -13.89 4.91 20.49
N ASP A 139 -14.38 5.18 21.71
CA ASP A 139 -14.70 6.51 22.27
C ASP A 139 -13.52 7.51 22.38
N ARG A 140 -12.36 7.20 21.80
CA ARG A 140 -11.18 8.08 21.81
C ARG A 140 -11.12 8.92 20.53
N LEU A 141 -10.63 10.16 20.65
CA LEU A 141 -10.28 11.04 19.53
C LEU A 141 -9.33 10.39 18.50
N GLU A 142 -8.60 9.33 18.91
CA GLU A 142 -7.75 8.50 18.05
C GLU A 142 -8.58 7.66 17.06
N GLY A 143 -9.80 7.28 17.42
CA GLY A 143 -10.72 6.49 16.61
C GLY A 143 -11.22 7.19 15.34
N VAL A 144 -11.19 8.53 15.30
CA VAL A 144 -11.65 9.35 14.15
C VAL A 144 -10.53 9.58 13.12
N ARG A 145 -9.25 9.40 13.50
CA ARG A 145 -8.11 9.71 12.61
C ARG A 145 -8.04 8.76 11.41
N TYR A 146 -8.11 7.46 11.67
CA TYR A 146 -8.10 6.44 10.64
C TYR A 146 -9.26 6.59 9.62
N PRO A 147 -10.54 6.67 10.02
CA PRO A 147 -11.64 6.75 9.07
C PRO A 147 -11.56 8.00 8.19
N VAL A 148 -11.09 9.13 8.72
CA VAL A 148 -10.91 10.36 7.92
C VAL A 148 -9.82 10.16 6.85
N VAL A 149 -8.63 9.67 7.22
CA VAL A 149 -7.55 9.46 6.24
C VAL A 149 -7.91 8.36 5.24
N ALA A 150 -8.54 7.28 5.69
CA ALA A 150 -9.02 6.21 4.83
C ALA A 150 -10.07 6.73 3.84
N ALA A 151 -11.04 7.53 4.27
CA ALA A 151 -12.05 8.13 3.40
C ALA A 151 -11.41 9.01 2.32
N VAL A 152 -10.44 9.85 2.70
CA VAL A 152 -9.69 10.70 1.74
C VAL A 152 -8.99 9.83 0.69
N LEU A 153 -8.23 8.81 1.11
CA LEU A 153 -7.49 7.94 0.18
C LEU A 153 -8.42 7.09 -0.69
N VAL A 154 -9.53 6.59 -0.15
CA VAL A 154 -10.57 5.88 -0.89
C VAL A 154 -11.18 6.79 -1.96
N VAL A 155 -11.55 8.02 -1.62
CA VAL A 155 -12.07 9.00 -2.60
C VAL A 155 -11.06 9.25 -3.70
N ALA A 156 -9.76 9.36 -3.36
CA ALA A 156 -8.71 9.52 -4.35
C ALA A 156 -8.58 8.32 -5.30
N VAL A 157 -8.66 7.09 -4.77
CA VAL A 157 -8.65 5.85 -5.57
C VAL A 157 -9.86 5.81 -6.50
N VAL A 158 -11.07 6.03 -5.97
CA VAL A 158 -12.31 6.00 -6.76
C VAL A 158 -12.25 7.04 -7.88
N ALA A 159 -11.90 8.29 -7.56
CA ALA A 159 -11.76 9.34 -8.57
C ALA A 159 -10.74 8.97 -9.64
N SER A 160 -9.58 8.43 -9.25
CA SER A 160 -8.52 8.05 -10.19
C SER A 160 -8.93 6.88 -11.09
N ILE A 161 -9.59 5.85 -10.55
CA ILE A 161 -10.08 4.71 -11.33
C ILE A 161 -11.21 5.12 -12.28
N VAL A 162 -12.12 6.00 -11.85
CA VAL A 162 -13.17 6.58 -12.72
C VAL A 162 -12.54 7.37 -13.88
N ALA A 163 -11.51 8.17 -13.62
CA ALA A 163 -10.72 8.84 -14.65
C ALA A 163 -10.07 7.84 -15.62
N THR A 164 -9.50 6.75 -15.11
CA THR A 164 -8.85 5.70 -15.92
C THR A 164 -9.87 4.90 -16.75
N ALA A 165 -11.11 4.77 -16.28
CA ALA A 165 -12.22 4.21 -17.04
C ALA A 165 -12.69 5.10 -18.21
N GLY A 166 -12.14 6.32 -18.34
CA GLY A 166 -12.48 7.27 -19.41
C GLY A 166 -13.63 8.22 -19.06
N ILE A 167 -14.13 8.19 -17.83
CA ILE A 167 -15.21 9.07 -17.38
C ILE A 167 -14.59 10.40 -16.95
N SER A 168 -14.85 11.47 -17.73
CA SER A 168 -14.36 12.84 -17.50
C SER A 168 -12.91 12.93 -16.97
N PRO A 169 -11.92 12.38 -17.70
CA PRO A 169 -10.54 12.28 -17.22
C PRO A 169 -9.90 13.64 -16.93
N ALA A 170 -10.33 14.71 -17.62
CA ALA A 170 -9.85 16.07 -17.39
C ALA A 170 -10.17 16.60 -15.98
N THR A 171 -11.29 16.18 -15.39
CA THR A 171 -11.72 16.62 -14.06
C THR A 171 -11.26 15.65 -12.97
N PHE A 172 -11.40 14.35 -13.21
CA PHE A 172 -11.13 13.35 -12.17
C PHE A 172 -9.64 13.07 -11.95
N ARG A 173 -8.76 13.23 -12.94
CA ARG A 173 -7.30 13.04 -12.73
C ARG A 173 -6.69 14.09 -11.79
N PRO A 174 -6.95 15.41 -11.95
CA PRO A 174 -6.45 16.41 -11.02
C PRO A 174 -7.05 16.31 -9.62
N LEU A 175 -8.34 15.98 -9.53
CA LEU A 175 -9.00 15.73 -8.25
C LEU A 175 -8.39 14.52 -7.53
N GLY A 176 -8.30 13.37 -8.21
CA GLY A 176 -7.69 12.15 -7.65
C GLY A 176 -6.26 12.38 -7.19
N SER A 177 -5.46 13.12 -7.99
CA SER A 177 -4.08 13.48 -7.62
C SER A 177 -4.01 14.34 -6.37
N SER A 178 -4.81 15.41 -6.31
CA SER A 178 -4.79 16.35 -5.18
C SER A 178 -5.25 15.69 -3.88
N VAL A 179 -6.33 14.90 -3.95
CA VAL A 179 -6.89 14.18 -2.79
C VAL A 179 -5.92 13.07 -2.34
N ALA A 180 -5.28 12.35 -3.27
CA ALA A 180 -4.27 11.34 -2.93
C ALA A 180 -3.08 11.96 -2.20
N LEU A 181 -2.49 13.03 -2.75
CA LEU A 181 -1.35 13.72 -2.13
C LEU A 181 -1.70 14.26 -0.75
N PHE A 182 -2.90 14.82 -0.59
CA PHE A 182 -3.38 15.24 0.72
C PHE A 182 -3.49 14.07 1.71
N GLY A 183 -4.06 12.94 1.29
CA GLY A 183 -4.14 11.71 2.10
C GLY A 183 -2.77 11.15 2.50
N ILE A 184 -1.82 11.11 1.56
CA ILE A 184 -0.43 10.68 1.81
C ILE A 184 0.25 11.62 2.81
N GLY A 185 0.06 12.94 2.67
CA GLY A 185 0.62 13.91 3.61
C GLY A 185 0.05 13.82 5.02
N LEU A 186 -1.15 13.25 5.19
CA LEU A 186 -1.77 12.96 6.49
C LEU A 186 -1.28 11.66 7.15
N THR A 187 -0.35 10.91 6.53
CA THR A 187 0.20 9.68 7.12
C THR A 187 0.73 9.84 8.56
N PRO A 188 1.40 10.95 8.95
CA PRO A 188 1.84 11.16 10.33
C PRO A 188 0.70 11.24 11.35
N VAL A 189 -0.52 11.57 10.92
CA VAL A 189 -1.69 11.61 11.80
C VAL A 189 -2.07 10.21 12.26
N LEU A 190 -1.81 9.19 11.44
CA LEU A 190 -2.08 7.77 11.74
C LEU A 190 -0.98 7.15 12.60
N VAL A 191 0.28 7.41 12.26
CA VAL A 191 1.43 6.79 12.94
C VAL A 191 1.84 7.55 14.20
N GLY A 192 1.52 8.84 14.26
CA GLY A 192 2.03 9.80 15.25
C GLY A 192 3.32 10.50 14.78
N THR A 193 3.64 11.61 15.43
CA THR A 193 4.81 12.44 15.09
C THR A 193 5.83 12.49 16.22
N ASP A 194 7.09 12.70 15.85
CA ASP A 194 8.20 13.02 16.75
C ASP A 194 9.05 14.13 16.11
N ARG A 195 9.84 14.85 16.90
CA ARG A 195 10.61 16.00 16.37
C ARG A 195 11.59 15.59 15.27
N LEU A 196 12.18 14.40 15.36
CA LEU A 196 13.14 13.90 14.37
C LEU A 196 12.45 13.45 13.09
N SER A 197 11.31 12.76 13.17
CA SER A 197 10.52 12.42 11.99
C SER A 197 9.97 13.64 11.28
N LEU A 198 9.53 14.66 12.03
CA LEU A 198 9.13 15.94 11.47
C LEU A 198 10.31 16.64 10.78
N ALA A 199 11.49 16.68 11.42
CA ALA A 199 12.68 17.25 10.80
C ALA A 199 13.05 16.52 9.49
N ALA A 200 13.03 15.19 9.50
CA ALA A 200 13.30 14.40 8.30
C ALA A 200 12.24 14.59 7.20
N GLY A 201 10.98 14.72 7.57
CA GLY A 201 9.90 15.08 6.64
C GLY A 201 10.07 16.47 6.05
N VAL A 202 10.45 17.47 6.86
CA VAL A 202 10.74 18.83 6.39
C VAL A 202 11.93 18.82 5.42
N VAL A 203 12.99 18.08 5.73
CA VAL A 203 14.15 17.92 4.83
C VAL A 203 13.73 17.26 3.52
N ALA A 204 12.95 16.17 3.57
CA ALA A 204 12.47 15.50 2.36
C ALA A 204 11.57 16.40 1.50
N GLY A 205 10.66 17.15 2.13
CA GLY A 205 9.82 18.14 1.44
C GLY A 205 10.64 19.28 0.83
N ALA A 206 11.63 19.80 1.56
CA ALA A 206 12.53 20.85 1.06
C ALA A 206 13.37 20.36 -0.12
N LEU A 207 13.86 19.11 -0.08
CA LEU A 207 14.57 18.49 -1.21
C LEU A 207 13.66 18.31 -2.42
N ALA A 208 12.41 17.89 -2.22
CA ALA A 208 11.42 17.79 -3.31
C ALA A 208 11.11 19.16 -3.93
N LEU A 209 10.96 20.20 -3.12
CA LEU A 209 10.77 21.57 -3.59
C LEU A 209 12.00 22.07 -4.35
N ASN A 210 13.19 21.83 -3.81
CA ASN A 210 14.45 22.21 -4.45
C ASN A 210 14.61 21.52 -5.81
N ALA A 211 14.29 20.23 -5.92
CA ALA A 211 14.29 19.50 -7.19
C ALA A 211 13.29 20.11 -8.19
N ALA A 212 12.10 20.49 -7.73
CA ALA A 212 11.08 21.13 -8.58
C ALA A 212 11.54 22.49 -9.14
N ILE A 213 12.30 23.26 -8.35
CA ILE A 213 12.82 24.57 -8.77
C ILE A 213 14.03 24.42 -9.69
N THR A 214 14.97 23.53 -9.36
CA THR A 214 16.24 23.38 -10.08
C THR A 214 16.14 22.53 -11.34
N LEU A 215 15.26 21.52 -11.33
CA LEU A 215 15.09 20.54 -12.40
C LEU A 215 13.59 20.37 -12.74
N PRO A 216 12.90 21.42 -13.21
CA PRO A 216 11.44 21.41 -13.39
C PRO A 216 10.98 20.34 -14.38
N PHE A 217 11.72 20.12 -15.48
CA PHE A 217 11.37 19.11 -16.48
C PHE A 217 11.51 17.68 -15.95
N VAL A 218 12.62 17.38 -15.26
CA VAL A 218 12.86 16.05 -14.67
C VAL A 218 11.84 15.79 -13.56
N THR A 219 11.61 16.78 -12.71
CA THR A 219 10.62 16.67 -11.63
C THR A 219 9.21 16.48 -12.18
N GLY A 220 8.82 17.23 -13.22
CA GLY A 220 7.55 17.04 -13.91
C GLY A 220 7.39 15.63 -14.48
N ALA A 221 8.41 15.11 -15.17
CA ALA A 221 8.40 13.76 -15.72
C ALA A 221 8.32 12.67 -14.64
N VAL A 222 9.10 12.81 -13.57
CA VAL A 222 9.08 11.89 -12.42
C VAL A 222 7.74 11.89 -11.71
N LEU A 223 7.17 13.07 -11.45
CA LEU A 223 5.87 13.19 -10.78
C LEU A 223 4.75 12.62 -11.64
N LEU A 224 4.77 12.87 -12.96
CA LEU A 224 3.77 12.36 -13.88
C LEU A 224 3.87 10.83 -14.07
N VAL A 225 5.05 10.33 -14.40
CA VAL A 225 5.25 8.91 -14.77
C VAL A 225 5.39 8.04 -13.53
N GLY A 226 6.26 8.43 -12.60
CA GLY A 226 6.50 7.70 -11.36
C GLY A 226 5.35 7.86 -10.37
N GLY A 227 5.03 9.12 -10.03
CA GLY A 227 4.05 9.45 -8.99
C GLY A 227 2.58 9.42 -9.44
N GLY A 228 2.30 9.40 -10.75
CA GLY A 228 0.94 9.49 -11.28
C GLY A 228 0.27 10.85 -11.05
N VAL A 229 1.05 11.89 -10.71
CA VAL A 229 0.54 13.21 -10.34
C VAL A 229 0.16 13.98 -11.60
N VAL A 230 -1.12 14.33 -11.72
CA VAL A 230 -1.65 15.11 -12.85
C VAL A 230 -2.30 16.37 -12.31
N GLY A 231 -1.85 17.55 -12.72
CA GLY A 231 -2.53 18.82 -12.44
C GLY A 231 -2.63 19.22 -10.96
N ALA A 232 -1.82 18.64 -10.07
CA ALA A 232 -1.81 18.99 -8.65
C ALA A 232 -0.81 20.13 -8.35
N PRO A 233 -1.13 21.04 -7.40
CA PRO A 233 -0.18 22.04 -6.92
C PRO A 233 1.09 21.42 -6.34
N ILE A 234 2.26 22.00 -6.64
CA ILE A 234 3.55 21.53 -6.12
C ILE A 234 3.62 21.54 -4.59
N ALA A 235 2.91 22.46 -3.94
CA ALA A 235 2.80 22.51 -2.48
C ALA A 235 2.20 21.22 -1.90
N LEU A 236 1.23 20.60 -2.58
CA LEU A 236 0.66 19.32 -2.15
C LEU A 236 1.65 18.17 -2.32
N VAL A 237 2.48 18.20 -3.36
CA VAL A 237 3.54 17.20 -3.56
C VAL A 237 4.56 17.29 -2.44
N VAL A 238 5.04 18.50 -2.13
CA VAL A 238 5.98 18.75 -1.02
C VAL A 238 5.38 18.29 0.31
N PHE A 239 4.11 18.60 0.55
CA PHE A 239 3.38 18.14 1.73
C PHE A 239 3.26 16.60 1.78
N ALA A 240 2.93 15.95 0.67
CA ALA A 240 2.81 14.50 0.58
C ALA A 240 4.14 13.79 0.84
N VAL A 241 5.22 14.24 0.20
CA VAL A 241 6.57 13.70 0.40
C VAL A 241 7.02 13.90 1.83
N GLY A 242 6.89 15.11 2.37
CA GLY A 242 7.30 15.40 3.74
C GLY A 242 6.49 14.64 4.79
N GLY A 243 5.17 14.63 4.64
CA GLY A 243 4.26 13.91 5.54
C GLY A 243 4.46 12.39 5.46
N GLY A 244 4.53 11.81 4.27
CA GLY A 244 4.76 10.38 4.15
C GLY A 244 6.12 9.94 4.70
N VAL A 245 7.20 10.71 4.45
CA VAL A 245 8.54 10.40 4.98
C VAL A 245 8.57 10.54 6.50
N ALA A 246 7.94 11.58 7.05
CA ALA A 246 7.78 11.72 8.49
C ALA A 246 7.03 10.51 9.09
N GLY A 247 5.92 10.10 8.49
CA GLY A 247 5.15 8.94 8.95
C GLY A 247 5.95 7.64 8.89
N LEU A 248 6.72 7.42 7.81
CA LEU A 248 7.59 6.25 7.66
C LEU A 248 8.67 6.21 8.75
N ILE A 249 9.38 7.32 8.97
CA ILE A 249 10.46 7.41 9.96
C ILE A 249 9.88 7.27 11.37
N ALA A 250 8.74 7.90 11.66
CA ALA A 250 8.06 7.75 12.94
C ALA A 250 7.69 6.28 13.22
N ALA A 251 7.18 5.56 12.23
CA ALA A 251 6.83 4.14 12.37
C ALA A 251 8.07 3.27 12.62
N LEU A 252 9.14 3.48 11.85
CA LEU A 252 10.41 2.76 12.01
C LEU A 252 11.02 3.01 13.39
N ARG A 253 11.03 4.25 13.86
CA ARG A 253 11.57 4.61 15.18
C ARG A 253 10.78 3.99 16.35
N ARG A 254 9.48 3.74 16.16
CA ARG A 254 8.62 3.09 17.16
C ARG A 254 8.66 1.56 17.07
N GLY A 255 9.48 0.98 16.18
CA GLY A 255 9.56 -0.47 15.97
C GLY A 255 8.29 -1.08 15.35
N GLN A 256 7.40 -0.26 14.80
CA GLN A 256 6.11 -0.69 14.22
C GLN A 256 6.30 -1.01 12.74
N PHE A 257 6.95 -2.14 12.45
CA PHE A 257 7.32 -2.54 11.09
C PHE A 257 6.13 -2.63 10.13
N ASP A 258 4.96 -3.05 10.61
CA ASP A 258 3.73 -3.17 9.84
C ASP A 258 3.31 -1.80 9.29
N ARG A 259 3.26 -0.80 10.17
CA ARG A 259 2.90 0.58 9.82
C ARG A 259 3.99 1.26 9.01
N ALA A 260 5.26 0.92 9.24
CA ALA A 260 6.36 1.40 8.41
C ALA A 260 6.24 0.88 6.98
N CYS A 261 5.92 -0.40 6.80
CA CYS A 261 5.63 -0.96 5.48
C CYS A 261 4.40 -0.29 4.87
N GLY A 262 3.31 -0.11 5.62
CA GLY A 262 2.12 0.60 5.14
C GLY A 262 2.41 2.03 4.67
N ALA A 263 3.13 2.83 5.47
CA ALA A 263 3.54 4.18 5.10
C ALA A 263 4.48 4.19 3.89
N GLY A 264 5.43 3.24 3.84
CA GLY A 264 6.33 3.08 2.69
C GLY A 264 5.59 2.69 1.41
N VAL A 265 4.62 1.77 1.49
CA VAL A 265 3.79 1.37 0.35
C VAL A 265 2.96 2.55 -0.13
N LEU A 266 2.36 3.31 0.80
CA LEU A 266 1.54 4.48 0.46
C LEU A 266 2.38 5.58 -0.24
N LEU A 267 3.58 5.84 0.28
CA LEU A 267 4.55 6.74 -0.34
C LEU A 267 4.96 6.26 -1.74
N ALA A 268 5.29 4.98 -1.87
CA ALA A 268 5.78 4.40 -3.12
C ALA A 268 4.67 4.27 -4.18
N ALA A 269 3.43 4.02 -3.74
CA ALA A 269 2.28 3.93 -4.63
C ALA A 269 1.95 5.30 -5.25
N GLY A 270 2.13 6.38 -4.49
CA GLY A 270 1.83 7.73 -4.95
C GLY A 270 0.34 7.93 -5.27
N VAL A 271 0.03 8.62 -6.36
CA VAL A 271 -1.34 8.82 -6.81
C VAL A 271 -1.85 7.53 -7.47
N PRO A 272 -3.03 7.00 -7.09
CA PRO A 272 -3.55 5.72 -7.57
C PRO A 272 -4.15 5.79 -8.99
N ALA A 273 -3.35 6.23 -9.98
CA ALA A 273 -3.76 6.35 -11.37
C ALA A 273 -3.95 4.98 -12.05
N VAL A 274 -3.27 3.94 -11.57
CA VAL A 274 -3.38 2.57 -12.08
C VAL A 274 -3.77 1.56 -10.99
N LEU A 275 -4.29 0.41 -11.41
CA LEU A 275 -4.79 -0.63 -10.51
C LEU A 275 -3.73 -1.13 -9.51
N LEU A 276 -2.47 -1.24 -9.95
CA LEU A 276 -1.34 -1.58 -9.08
C LEU A 276 -1.22 -0.64 -7.88
N GLN A 277 -1.34 0.67 -8.11
CA GLN A 277 -1.23 1.67 -7.07
C GLN A 277 -2.47 1.64 -6.16
N ALA A 278 -3.67 1.43 -6.73
CA ALA A 278 -4.89 1.25 -5.94
C ALA A 278 -4.80 0.04 -5.00
N LEU A 279 -4.29 -1.11 -5.47
CA LEU A 279 -3.99 -2.28 -4.64
C LEU A 279 -3.02 -1.91 -3.50
N GLY A 280 -1.94 -1.21 -3.84
CA GLY A 280 -0.97 -0.70 -2.87
C GLY A 280 -1.60 0.16 -1.79
N VAL A 281 -2.47 1.11 -2.17
CA VAL A 281 -3.17 1.98 -1.22
C VAL A 281 -4.07 1.19 -0.26
N PHE A 282 -4.85 0.22 -0.76
CA PHE A 282 -5.72 -0.57 0.12
C PHE A 282 -4.93 -1.50 1.06
N VAL A 283 -3.85 -2.11 0.58
CA VAL A 283 -2.94 -2.90 1.43
C VAL A 283 -2.26 -2.00 2.46
N ALA A 284 -1.80 -0.82 2.06
CA ALA A 284 -1.21 0.16 2.97
C ALA A 284 -2.18 0.58 4.07
N LEU A 285 -3.44 0.87 3.73
CA LEU A 285 -4.48 1.20 4.70
C LEU A 285 -4.71 0.06 5.69
N ALA A 286 -4.75 -1.19 5.23
CA ALA A 286 -4.89 -2.36 6.10
C ALA A 286 -3.68 -2.59 7.02
N LEU A 287 -2.46 -2.22 6.58
CA LEU A 287 -1.25 -2.27 7.40
C LEU A 287 -1.14 -1.10 8.39
N LEU A 288 -1.68 0.07 8.02
CA LEU A 288 -1.74 1.25 8.88
C LEU A 288 -2.86 1.15 9.93
N ALA A 289 -3.85 0.29 9.69
CA ALA A 289 -4.90 0.00 10.64
C ALA A 289 -4.35 -0.68 11.89
N ASP A 290 -4.68 -0.11 13.04
CA ASP A 290 -4.29 -0.65 14.33
C ASP A 290 -4.91 -2.03 14.57
N GLU A 291 -4.15 -2.94 15.18
CA GLU A 291 -4.75 -4.09 15.87
C GLU A 291 -4.49 -3.93 17.38
N PRO A 292 -5.54 -3.93 18.21
CA PRO A 292 -5.37 -4.27 19.60
C PRO A 292 -5.11 -5.78 19.66
N GLY A 293 -3.85 -6.18 19.82
CA GLY A 293 -3.48 -7.59 19.80
C GLY A 293 -1.98 -7.82 19.79
N GLY A 294 -1.27 -7.21 20.74
CA GLY A 294 0.16 -7.37 20.88
C GLY A 294 0.69 -6.62 22.10
N ASP A 295 -0.06 -6.63 23.19
CA ASP A 295 0.56 -6.46 24.51
C ASP A 295 1.52 -7.65 24.65
N ALA A 296 2.79 -7.37 24.42
CA ALA A 296 3.86 -8.27 24.82
C ALA A 296 3.77 -8.43 26.34
N LEU A 297 3.27 -9.59 26.74
CA LEU A 297 3.68 -10.25 27.98
C LEU A 297 5.19 -10.50 27.94
#